data_AF-A0A946FB91-F1
#
_entry.id   AF-A0A946FB91-F1
#
_cell.length_a   1.000
_cell.length_b   1.000
_cell.length_c   1.000
_cell.angle_alpha   90.00
_cell.angle_beta   90.00
_cell.angle_gamma   90.00
#
_symmetry.space_group_name_H-M   'P 1'
#
loop_
_entity.id
_entity.type
_entity.pdbx_description
1 polymer ?
#
loop_
_entity_poly.entity_id
_entity_poly.type
_entity_poly.pdbx_seq_one_letter_code
_entity_poly.pdbx_strand_id
1 'polypeptide(L)'
;MPENKSFGAVLSDPFRPFFLLAGIQAAIVILLWLVMLTGHLGELSNLDMLSWHVHEMLFGYLAAVLAGFLFTAIPNWTGRLPLRGWPLGCLVLLWLCGRFIWFLPVQGWLAVTVDVSFLIAVAALAWREVLAGKNWRNAPICLLVTLLAASNLLFHLGPIRFRPNVPGSRRQR
;
A
#
# COMPACT_ATOMS: atom_id res chain seq x y z
N MET A 1 -23.08 -26.94 -1.24
CA MET A 1 -22.40 -25.99 -2.15
C MET A 1 -20.93 -26.34 -2.18
N PRO A 2 -20.27 -26.47 -3.34
CA PRO A 2 -18.85 -26.75 -3.36
C PRO A 2 -18.14 -25.52 -2.79
N GLU A 3 -17.62 -25.63 -1.57
CA GLU A 3 -16.73 -24.63 -1.01
C GLU A 3 -15.58 -24.46 -2.00
N ASN A 4 -15.41 -23.21 -2.43
CA ASN A 4 -14.28 -22.76 -3.18
C ASN A 4 -13.00 -22.97 -2.35
N LYS A 5 -12.42 -24.18 -2.43
CA LYS A 5 -11.22 -24.58 -1.70
C LYS A 5 -10.00 -23.69 -2.06
N SER A 6 -10.01 -23.09 -3.25
CA SER A 6 -8.92 -22.23 -3.75
C SER A 6 -8.88 -20.86 -3.07
N PHE A 7 -10.01 -20.17 -2.95
CA PHE A 7 -10.09 -18.84 -2.32
C PHE A 7 -9.84 -18.92 -0.83
N GLY A 8 -10.33 -20.00 -0.19
CA GLY A 8 -9.97 -20.32 1.20
C GLY A 8 -8.46 -20.53 1.39
N ALA A 9 -7.77 -21.11 0.41
CA ALA A 9 -6.34 -21.36 0.46
C ALA A 9 -5.47 -20.11 0.23
N VAL A 10 -5.95 -19.11 -0.52
CA VAL A 10 -5.24 -17.82 -0.66
C VAL A 10 -5.42 -16.97 0.60
N LEU A 11 -6.63 -16.96 1.19
CA LEU A 11 -6.91 -16.21 2.42
C LEU A 11 -6.56 -16.98 3.71
N SER A 12 -5.78 -18.06 3.61
CA SER A 12 -5.38 -18.87 4.77
C SER A 12 -4.27 -18.22 5.57
N ASP A 13 -3.33 -17.51 4.93
CA ASP A 13 -2.19 -16.91 5.60
C ASP A 13 -1.89 -15.54 4.99
N PRO A 14 -1.67 -14.49 5.80
CA PRO A 14 -1.47 -13.13 5.31
C PRO A 14 -0.34 -12.97 4.30
N PHE A 15 0.77 -13.70 4.45
CA PHE A 15 1.89 -13.60 3.51
C PHE A 15 1.49 -14.00 2.08
N ARG A 16 0.53 -14.92 1.90
CA ARG A 16 0.16 -15.46 0.58
C ARG A 16 -0.41 -14.39 -0.36
N PRO A 17 -1.52 -13.71 -0.02
CA PRO A 17 -2.05 -12.69 -0.91
C PRO A 17 -1.14 -11.47 -0.96
N PHE A 18 -0.58 -11.04 0.18
CA PHE A 18 0.18 -9.79 0.21
C PHE A 18 1.52 -9.88 -0.51
N PHE A 19 2.29 -10.97 -0.38
CA PHE A 19 3.55 -11.10 -1.13
C PHE A 19 3.32 -11.32 -2.62
N LEU A 20 2.28 -12.07 -2.99
CA LEU A 20 1.91 -12.23 -4.40
C LEU A 20 1.53 -10.88 -5.02
N LEU A 21 0.63 -10.14 -4.36
CA LEU A 21 0.18 -8.83 -4.83
C LEU A 21 1.31 -7.79 -4.82
N ALA A 22 2.20 -7.82 -3.81
CA ALA A 22 3.38 -6.95 -3.78
C ALA A 22 4.31 -7.22 -4.97
N GLY A 23 4.59 -8.49 -5.29
CA GLY A 23 5.40 -8.85 -6.45
C GLY A 23 4.80 -8.37 -7.77
N ILE A 24 3.49 -8.55 -7.94
CA ILE A 24 2.75 -8.06 -9.11
C ILE A 24 2.78 -6.53 -9.18
N GLN A 25 2.53 -5.84 -8.06
CA GLN A 25 2.58 -4.37 -7.96
C GLN A 25 3.95 -3.86 -8.38
N ALA A 26 5.03 -4.42 -7.83
CA ALA A 26 6.39 -3.99 -8.15
C ALA A 26 6.70 -4.17 -9.63
N ALA A 27 6.36 -5.33 -10.22
CA ALA A 27 6.57 -5.58 -11.63
C ALA A 27 5.83 -4.56 -12.51
N ILE A 28 4.54 -4.31 -12.23
CA ILE A 28 3.71 -3.36 -12.98
C ILE A 28 4.25 -1.94 -12.83
N VAL A 29 4.48 -1.49 -11.60
CA VAL A 29 4.91 -0.11 -11.30
C VAL A 29 6.27 0.19 -11.91
N ILE A 30 7.23 -0.72 -11.83
CA ILE A 30 8.55 -0.56 -12.43
C ILE A 30 8.44 -0.51 -13.96
N LEU A 31 7.68 -1.41 -14.58
CA LEU A 31 7.50 -1.41 -16.03
C LEU A 31 6.84 -0.13 -16.52
N LEU A 32 5.74 0.29 -15.90
CA LEU A 32 5.06 1.54 -16.24
C LEU A 32 5.98 2.74 -16.07
N TRP A 33 6.72 2.80 -14.95
CA TRP A 33 7.67 3.87 -14.71
C TRP A 33 8.80 3.92 -15.75
N LEU A 34 9.34 2.78 -16.19
CA LEU A 34 10.35 2.73 -17.27
C LEU A 34 9.80 3.24 -18.61
N VAL A 35 8.55 2.92 -18.93
CA VAL A 35 7.89 3.42 -20.15
C VAL A 35 7.65 4.93 -20.04
N MET A 36 7.25 5.45 -18.88
CA MET A 36 7.14 6.89 -18.63
C MET A 36 8.50 7.59 -18.73
N LEU A 37 9.56 6.99 -18.17
CA LEU A 37 10.91 7.53 -18.16
C LEU A 37 11.50 7.67 -19.56
N THR A 38 11.14 6.77 -20.47
CA THR A 38 11.55 6.82 -21.88
C THR A 38 10.67 7.74 -22.74
N GLY A 39 9.67 8.40 -22.15
CA GLY A 39 8.77 9.34 -22.83
C GLY A 39 7.68 8.67 -23.68
N HIS A 40 7.51 7.36 -23.58
CA HIS A 40 6.49 6.62 -24.35
C HIS A 40 5.12 6.61 -23.68
N LEU A 41 5.02 7.08 -22.42
CA LEU A 41 3.79 7.19 -21.66
C LEU A 41 3.77 8.50 -20.88
N GLY A 42 2.63 9.21 -20.93
CA GLY A 42 2.41 10.42 -20.14
C GLY A 42 2.12 10.12 -18.67
N GLU A 43 1.72 11.16 -17.92
CA GLU A 43 1.33 11.02 -16.52
C GLU A 43 0.08 10.12 -16.38
N LEU A 44 0.16 9.13 -15.49
CA LEU A 44 -0.90 8.14 -15.26
C LEU A 44 -1.91 8.57 -14.19
N SER A 45 -1.59 9.62 -13.45
CA SER A 45 -2.37 10.10 -12.32
C SER A 45 -2.20 11.62 -12.19
N ASN A 46 -2.80 12.20 -11.16
CA ASN A 46 -2.62 13.62 -10.83
C ASN A 46 -1.25 13.94 -10.19
N LEU A 47 -0.37 12.93 -10.07
CA LEU A 47 1.00 13.06 -9.61
C LEU A 47 1.95 13.04 -10.81
N ASP A 48 3.03 13.82 -10.72
CA ASP A 48 4.13 13.70 -11.67
C ASP A 48 4.74 12.29 -11.64
N MET A 49 5.44 11.92 -12.71
CA MET A 49 6.02 10.58 -12.89
C MET A 49 6.84 10.10 -11.68
N LEU A 50 7.70 10.95 -11.11
CA LEU A 50 8.57 10.55 -10.00
C LEU A 50 7.77 10.39 -8.72
N SER A 51 6.89 11.34 -8.43
CA SER A 51 6.02 11.29 -7.25
C SER A 51 5.09 10.07 -7.28
N TRP A 52 4.52 9.74 -8.45
CA TRP A 52 3.71 8.53 -8.63
C TRP A 52 4.52 7.26 -8.34
N HIS A 53 5.72 7.13 -8.91
CA HIS A 53 6.58 5.97 -8.68
C HIS A 53 6.96 5.80 -7.20
N VAL A 54 7.38 6.91 -6.56
CA VAL A 54 7.72 6.90 -5.13
C VAL A 54 6.52 6.49 -4.28
N HIS A 55 5.34 7.04 -4.58
CA HIS A 55 4.11 6.71 -3.85
C HIS A 55 3.75 5.23 -3.99
N GLU A 56 3.79 4.69 -5.20
CA GLU A 56 3.46 3.29 -5.46
C GLU A 56 4.46 2.31 -4.83
N MET A 57 5.75 2.65 -4.82
CA MET A 57 6.78 1.80 -4.20
C MET A 57 6.74 1.83 -2.66
N LEU A 58 6.48 2.99 -2.05
CA LEU A 58 6.46 3.12 -0.59
C LEU A 58 5.13 2.74 0.04
N PHE A 59 4.02 3.23 -0.51
CA PHE A 59 2.69 3.08 0.11
C PHE A 59 1.87 1.97 -0.53
N GLY A 60 2.28 1.46 -1.70
CA GLY A 60 1.68 0.29 -2.34
C GLY A 60 2.47 -0.97 -2.03
N TYR A 61 3.65 -1.09 -2.66
CA TYR A 61 4.51 -2.27 -2.57
C TYR A 61 5.01 -2.52 -1.15
N LEU A 62 5.77 -1.59 -0.56
CA LEU A 62 6.35 -1.79 0.77
C LEU A 62 5.26 -1.99 1.83
N ALA A 63 4.14 -1.26 1.73
CA ALA A 63 3.00 -1.43 2.63
C ALA A 63 2.38 -2.84 2.55
N ALA A 64 2.24 -3.42 1.35
CA ALA A 64 1.77 -4.80 1.17
C ALA A 64 2.76 -5.81 1.77
N VAL A 65 4.08 -5.65 1.51
CA VAL A 65 5.11 -6.50 2.10
C VAL A 65 5.07 -6.43 3.63
N LEU A 66 4.94 -5.24 4.20
CA LEU A 66 4.82 -5.04 5.64
C LEU A 66 3.57 -5.74 6.18
N ALA A 67 2.40 -5.59 5.57
CA ALA A 67 1.18 -6.28 6.02
C ALA A 67 1.35 -7.81 6.00
N GLY A 68 1.89 -8.37 4.90
CA GLY A 68 2.15 -9.80 4.78
C GLY A 68 3.11 -10.33 5.85
N PHE A 69 4.19 -9.60 6.13
CA PHE A 69 5.15 -9.94 7.18
C PHE A 69 4.53 -9.82 8.58
N LEU A 70 3.92 -8.67 8.90
CA LEU A 70 3.41 -8.36 10.23
C LEU A 70 2.33 -9.33 10.67
N PHE A 71 1.31 -9.57 9.85
CA PHE A 71 0.22 -10.46 10.26
C PHE A 71 0.62 -11.94 10.25
N THR A 72 1.79 -12.27 9.69
CA THR A 72 2.42 -13.59 9.85
C THR A 72 3.26 -13.66 11.12
N ALA A 73 3.91 -12.57 11.53
CA ALA A 73 4.81 -12.53 12.69
C ALA A 73 4.09 -12.25 14.02
N ILE A 74 3.08 -11.38 14.03
CA ILE A 74 2.30 -10.98 15.21
C ILE A 74 1.74 -12.18 15.99
N PRO A 75 1.17 -13.21 15.37
CA PRO A 75 0.70 -14.41 16.08
C PRO A 75 1.79 -15.08 16.91
N ASN A 76 3.01 -15.17 16.36
CA ASN A 76 4.17 -15.75 17.05
C ASN A 76 4.64 -14.90 18.23
N TRP A 77 4.46 -13.57 18.15
CA TRP A 77 4.82 -12.63 19.19
C TRP A 77 3.81 -12.57 20.33
N THR A 78 2.54 -12.74 20.01
CA THR A 78 1.43 -12.46 20.93
C THR A 78 0.74 -13.73 21.43
N GLY A 79 0.99 -14.88 20.80
CA GLY A 79 0.28 -16.14 21.05
C GLY A 79 -1.19 -16.12 20.60
N ARG A 80 -1.60 -15.08 19.88
CA ARG A 80 -2.98 -14.88 19.43
C ARG A 80 -3.20 -15.52 18.06
N LEU A 81 -4.48 -15.71 17.70
CA LEU A 81 -4.84 -16.33 16.44
C LEU A 81 -4.45 -15.44 15.24
N PRO A 82 -3.94 -16.04 14.14
CA PRO A 82 -3.60 -15.29 12.93
C PRO A 82 -4.82 -14.66 12.26
N LEU A 83 -4.59 -13.55 11.56
CA LEU A 83 -5.58 -12.91 10.70
C LEU A 83 -5.81 -13.82 9.47
N ARG A 84 -7.03 -14.36 9.33
CA ARG A 84 -7.38 -15.32 8.26
C ARG A 84 -8.79 -15.10 7.75
N GLY A 85 -9.08 -15.60 6.55
CA GLY A 85 -10.42 -15.61 5.96
C GLY A 85 -10.94 -14.21 5.63
N TRP A 86 -12.19 -13.92 5.99
CA TRP A 86 -12.87 -12.68 5.60
C TRP A 86 -12.16 -11.39 6.06
N PRO A 87 -11.70 -11.25 7.32
CA PRO A 87 -10.93 -10.07 7.73
C PRO A 87 -9.68 -9.79 6.88
N LEU A 88 -8.97 -10.86 6.46
CA LEU A 88 -7.82 -10.74 5.57
C LEU A 88 -8.27 -10.32 4.17
N GLY A 89 -9.36 -10.89 3.66
CA GLY A 89 -9.98 -10.50 2.39
C GLY A 89 -10.36 -9.02 2.35
N CYS A 90 -10.98 -8.49 3.41
CA CYS A 90 -11.29 -7.06 3.53
C CYS A 90 -10.04 -6.20 3.47
N LEU A 91 -8.95 -6.62 4.11
CA LEU A 91 -7.70 -5.86 4.12
C LEU A 91 -7.02 -5.87 2.74
N VAL A 92 -7.09 -6.98 2.01
CA VAL A 92 -6.63 -7.09 0.62
C VAL A 92 -7.47 -6.19 -0.29
N LEU A 93 -8.80 -6.20 -0.15
CA LEU A 93 -9.68 -5.33 -0.92
C LEU A 93 -9.40 -3.85 -0.63
N LEU A 94 -9.19 -3.49 0.63
CA LEU A 94 -8.85 -2.13 1.02
C LEU A 94 -7.55 -1.66 0.36
N TRP A 95 -6.54 -2.53 0.32
CA TRP A 95 -5.29 -2.25 -0.38
C TRP A 95 -5.51 -2.05 -1.88
N LEU A 96 -6.26 -2.95 -2.54
CA LEU A 96 -6.57 -2.85 -3.97
C LEU A 96 -7.32 -1.55 -4.29
N CYS A 97 -8.31 -1.17 -3.47
CA CYS A 97 -9.02 0.09 -3.63
C CYS A 97 -8.05 1.29 -3.63
N GLY A 98 -7.09 1.32 -2.71
CA GLY A 98 -6.07 2.37 -2.67
C GLY A 98 -5.16 2.42 -3.91
N ARG A 99 -4.93 1.29 -4.57
CA ARG A 99 -4.16 1.24 -5.82
C ARG A 99 -4.97 1.72 -7.02
N PHE A 100 -6.24 1.33 -7.09
CA PHE A 100 -7.08 1.63 -8.25
C PHE A 100 -7.77 3.00 -8.19
N ILE A 101 -7.89 3.61 -7.02
CA ILE A 101 -8.60 4.88 -6.85
C ILE A 101 -8.01 6.01 -7.71
N TRP A 102 -6.69 5.97 -7.96
CA TRP A 102 -5.97 6.96 -8.76
C TRP A 102 -6.25 6.88 -10.27
N PHE A 103 -6.82 5.77 -10.74
CA PHE A 103 -7.22 5.57 -12.14
C PHE A 103 -8.70 5.87 -12.37
N LEU A 104 -9.45 6.13 -11.30
CA LEU A 104 -10.87 6.49 -11.37
C LEU A 104 -11.01 8.01 -11.46
N PRO A 105 -12.13 8.53 -12.00
CA PRO A 105 -12.43 9.96 -11.99
C PRO A 105 -12.88 10.45 -10.59
N VAL A 106 -12.20 9.97 -9.53
CA VAL A 106 -12.44 10.30 -8.13
C VAL A 106 -11.30 11.19 -7.67
N GLN A 107 -11.63 12.36 -7.12
CA GLN A 107 -10.63 13.36 -6.73
C GLN A 107 -10.86 13.86 -5.30
N GLY A 108 -9.86 14.57 -4.78
CA GLY A 108 -9.92 15.20 -3.47
C GLY A 108 -9.83 14.22 -2.30
N TRP A 109 -10.42 14.60 -1.17
CA TRP A 109 -10.26 13.88 0.09
C TRP A 109 -10.76 12.44 0.05
N LEU A 110 -11.72 12.10 -0.81
CA LEU A 110 -12.20 10.73 -0.93
C LEU A 110 -11.09 9.79 -1.42
N ALA A 111 -10.32 10.19 -2.46
CA ALA A 111 -9.22 9.37 -2.97
C ALA A 111 -8.10 9.22 -1.94
N VAL A 112 -7.77 10.32 -1.24
CA VAL A 112 -6.78 10.33 -0.15
C VAL A 112 -7.21 9.41 0.99
N THR A 113 -8.47 9.48 1.43
CA THR A 113 -8.98 8.63 2.51
C THR A 113 -8.91 7.15 2.12
N VAL A 114 -9.31 6.79 0.89
CA VAL A 114 -9.23 5.40 0.41
C VAL A 114 -7.78 4.93 0.36
N ASP A 115 -6.86 5.73 -0.17
CA ASP A 115 -5.44 5.39 -0.26
C ASP A 115 -4.78 5.18 1.12
N VAL A 116 -5.04 6.08 2.07
CA VAL A 116 -4.43 6.05 3.41
C VAL A 116 -5.08 4.99 4.30
N SER A 117 -6.35 4.64 4.06
CA SER A 117 -7.13 3.73 4.92
C SER A 117 -6.47 2.38 5.15
N PHE A 118 -5.79 1.82 4.16
CA PHE A 118 -5.09 0.55 4.28
C PHE A 118 -4.01 0.59 5.37
N LEU A 119 -3.11 1.58 5.31
CA LEU A 119 -2.02 1.71 6.29
C LEU A 119 -2.55 2.02 7.70
N ILE A 120 -3.63 2.81 7.81
CA ILE A 120 -4.31 3.04 9.09
C ILE A 120 -4.86 1.72 9.63
N ALA A 121 -5.53 0.90 8.80
CA ALA A 121 -6.06 -0.39 9.21
C ALA A 121 -4.96 -1.36 9.64
N VAL A 122 -3.85 -1.44 8.91
CA VAL A 122 -2.68 -2.26 9.27
C VAL A 122 -2.12 -1.82 10.62
N ALA A 123 -1.90 -0.51 10.82
CA ALA A 123 -1.39 0.03 12.08
C ALA A 123 -2.35 -0.27 13.25
N ALA A 124 -3.65 -0.03 13.08
CA ALA A 124 -4.65 -0.25 14.11
C ALA A 124 -4.75 -1.73 14.53
N LEU A 125 -4.75 -2.64 13.56
CA LEU A 125 -4.76 -4.08 13.83
C LEU A 125 -3.46 -4.53 14.50
N ALA A 126 -2.30 -4.05 14.05
CA ALA A 126 -1.02 -4.37 14.67
C ALA A 126 -0.94 -3.90 16.13
N TRP A 127 -1.34 -2.65 16.41
CA TRP A 127 -1.44 -2.12 17.77
C TRP A 127 -2.41 -2.92 18.63
N ARG A 128 -3.60 -3.27 18.10
CA ARG A 128 -4.58 -4.08 18.83
C ARG A 128 -3.97 -5.39 19.32
N GLU A 129 -3.31 -6.13 18.43
CA GLU A 129 -2.73 -7.43 18.79
C GLU A 129 -1.53 -7.29 19.73
N VAL A 130 -0.66 -6.30 19.52
CA VAL A 130 0.51 -6.06 20.38
C VAL A 130 0.12 -5.62 21.79
N LEU A 131 -0.86 -4.72 21.92
CA LEU A 131 -1.39 -4.29 23.22
C LEU A 131 -2.10 -5.43 23.94
N ALA A 132 -2.94 -6.19 23.21
CA ALA A 132 -3.67 -7.32 23.79
C ALA A 132 -2.74 -8.47 24.18
N GLY A 133 -1.65 -8.69 23.44
CA GLY A 133 -0.60 -9.66 23.76
C GLY A 133 0.45 -9.14 24.75
N LYS A 134 0.34 -7.89 25.20
CA LYS A 134 1.32 -7.19 26.08
C LYS A 134 2.77 -7.29 25.56
N ASN A 135 2.98 -7.38 24.25
CA ASN A 135 4.30 -7.57 23.67
C ASN A 135 4.98 -6.24 23.32
N TRP A 136 5.38 -5.50 24.34
CA TRP A 136 6.04 -4.20 24.21
C TRP A 136 7.38 -4.26 23.45
N ARG A 137 8.04 -5.42 23.42
CA ARG A 137 9.27 -5.62 22.67
C ARG A 137 9.09 -5.35 21.17
N ASN A 138 7.89 -5.62 20.64
CA ASN A 138 7.55 -5.42 19.22
C ASN A 138 6.73 -4.14 18.95
N ALA A 139 6.47 -3.32 19.98
CA ALA A 139 5.80 -2.03 19.80
C ALA A 139 6.53 -1.06 18.84
N PRO A 140 7.88 -1.02 18.78
CA PRO A 140 8.59 -0.19 17.79
C PRO A 140 8.18 -0.48 16.34
N ILE A 141 7.85 -1.73 16.01
CA ILE A 141 7.40 -2.10 14.67
C ILE A 141 6.01 -1.49 14.37
N CYS A 142 5.10 -1.50 15.35
CA CYS A 142 3.79 -0.85 15.22
C CYS A 142 3.94 0.67 15.06
N LEU A 143 4.89 1.27 15.77
CA LEU A 143 5.23 2.69 15.62
C LEU A 143 5.74 2.99 14.20
N LEU A 144 6.64 2.18 13.65
CA LEU A 144 7.13 2.36 12.27
C LEU A 144 6.01 2.31 11.24
N VAL A 145 5.05 1.40 11.38
CA VAL A 145 3.88 1.32 10.49
C VAL A 145 2.98 2.53 10.65
N THR A 146 2.82 3.03 11.89
CA THR A 146 2.06 4.26 12.17
C THR A 146 2.72 5.47 11.53
N LEU A 147 4.05 5.56 11.60
CA LEU A 147 4.83 6.60 10.93
C LEU A 147 4.71 6.48 9.41
N LEU A 148 4.69 5.26 8.85
CA LEU A 148 4.46 5.06 7.42
C LEU A 148 3.04 5.52 7.01
N ALA A 149 2.02 5.23 7.81
CA ALA A 149 0.66 5.72 7.58
C ALA A 149 0.58 7.25 7.64
N ALA A 150 1.22 7.87 8.64
CA ALA A 150 1.31 9.31 8.77
C ALA A 150 2.06 9.93 7.59
N SER A 151 3.16 9.31 7.15
CA SER A 151 3.91 9.73 5.95
C SER A 151 3.08 9.63 4.68
N ASN A 152 2.20 8.62 4.53
CA ASN A 152 1.29 8.56 3.38
C ASN A 152 0.29 9.72 3.40
N LEU A 153 -0.29 10.01 4.57
CA LEU A 153 -1.17 11.17 4.71
C LEU A 153 -0.42 12.48 4.42
N LEU A 154 0.77 12.65 4.98
CA LEU A 154 1.63 13.82 4.75
C LEU A 154 2.07 13.93 3.29
N PHE A 155 2.23 12.84 2.56
CA PHE A 155 2.51 12.85 1.12
C PHE A 155 1.38 13.53 0.35
N HIS A 156 0.11 13.23 0.71
CA HIS A 156 -1.07 13.85 0.10
C HIS A 156 -1.31 15.31 0.53
N LEU A 157 -0.90 15.66 1.75
CA LEU A 157 -0.98 17.03 2.28
C LEU A 157 0.18 17.91 1.81
N GLY A 158 1.31 17.27 1.50
CA GLY A 158 2.54 17.94 1.18
C GLY A 158 2.42 18.71 -0.13
N PRO A 159 3.16 19.81 -0.30
CA PRO A 159 3.26 20.50 -1.58
C PRO A 159 4.00 19.68 -2.65
N ILE A 160 4.21 18.36 -2.45
CA ILE A 160 4.85 17.39 -3.37
C ILE A 160 3.98 17.14 -4.62
N ARG A 161 3.27 18.18 -5.08
CA ARG A 161 3.01 18.51 -6.48
C ARG A 161 4.19 19.28 -7.10
N PHE A 162 5.39 19.18 -6.50
CA PHE A 162 6.50 20.08 -6.78
C PHE A 162 7.26 19.68 -8.07
N ARG A 163 6.75 20.11 -9.23
CA ARG A 163 7.29 21.31 -9.90
C ARG A 163 6.48 21.75 -11.12
N PRO A 164 6.50 23.06 -11.40
CA PRO A 164 5.72 23.69 -12.44
C PRO A 164 6.18 23.20 -13.81
N ASN A 165 5.22 23.13 -14.73
CA ASN A 165 5.48 23.17 -16.16
C ASN A 165 6.54 24.25 -16.40
N VAL A 166 7.72 23.90 -16.93
CA VAL A 166 8.61 24.88 -17.54
C VAL A 166 8.32 24.80 -19.04
N PRO A 167 7.34 25.57 -19.56
CA PRO A 167 7.25 25.76 -20.99
C PRO A 167 8.50 26.53 -21.41
N GLY A 168 9.38 25.85 -22.15
CA GLY A 168 10.46 26.50 -22.88
C GLY A 168 11.85 26.36 -22.28
N SER A 169 12.47 25.21 -22.51
CA SER A 169 13.88 25.20 -22.92
C SER A 169 13.98 24.40 -24.22
N ARG A 170 13.86 25.13 -25.33
CA ARG A 170 14.15 24.63 -26.68
C ARG A 170 15.46 23.84 -26.68
N ARG A 171 15.46 22.69 -27.35
CA ARG A 171 16.46 22.46 -28.39
C ARG A 171 15.73 22.32 -29.73
N GLN A 172 15.62 23.48 -30.38
CA GLN A 172 15.74 23.52 -31.83
C GLN A 172 17.24 23.34 -32.12
N ARG A 173 17.53 22.42 -33.05
CA ARG A 173 18.83 22.04 -33.64
C ARG A 173 19.70 21.11 -32.80
#